data_AF-A0A7J6D8L4-F1
#
_entry.id   AF-A0A7J6D8L4-F1
#
_cell.length_a   1.000
_cell.length_b   1.000
_cell.length_c   1.000
_cell.angle_alpha   90.00
_cell.angle_beta   90.00
_cell.angle_gamma   90.00
#
_symmetry.space_group_name_H-M   'P 1'
#
loop_
_entity.id
_entity.type
_entity.pdbx_description
1 polymer ?
#
loop_
_entity_poly.entity_id
_entity_poly.type
_entity_poly.pdbx_seq_one_letter_code
_entity_poly.pdbx_strand_id
1 'polypeptide(L)'
;MAQKMGMRERQRKTDDIYENADAIRGGITMEIEDLNTMRIQPTEHTGSDCVKIRSSRSAVVCLVLLCVLLLTAVIVLCVQVFTNIDLFQTKGKNIMEERHQLLTRNKNLTEERDQLLSKITSLSGDRDWLLNKNINLTNEKDELISKNDNLIKQRDQLNQEINEMVNSLHEIDGWIYHEFSYYYISSGWKSWTESRRYCTDRGGDLIIIDNREEQEFVNNMSGGADVWIGLTDIDEEDTWKWVDGSRLTSGFWSFGEPNGHRGENCALNNPSGWADYPCNNAFKWICEKSILPTILP
;
A
#
# COMPACT_ATOMS: atom_id res chain seq x y z
N MET A 1 -22.76 -8.74 20.01
CA MET A 1 -24.24 -8.70 19.86
C MET A 1 -24.85 -7.32 20.17
N ALA A 2 -24.45 -6.63 21.24
CA ALA A 2 -25.08 -5.39 21.73
C ALA A 2 -25.35 -4.28 20.68
N GLN A 3 -24.41 -4.01 19.73
CA GLN A 3 -24.58 -2.97 18.71
C GLN A 3 -25.82 -3.11 17.81
N LYS A 4 -26.40 -4.32 17.65
CA LYS A 4 -27.62 -4.53 16.86
C LYS A 4 -28.93 -4.15 17.59
N MET A 5 -28.87 -3.75 18.87
CA MET A 5 -30.04 -3.33 19.65
C MET A 5 -30.29 -1.83 19.50
N GLY A 6 -29.29 -0.98 19.80
CA GLY A 6 -29.40 0.49 19.83
C GLY A 6 -29.59 1.24 18.50
N MET A 7 -29.84 0.51 17.41
CA MET A 7 -30.38 1.06 16.15
C MET A 7 -31.90 0.88 16.05
N ARG A 8 -32.47 -0.19 16.61
CA ARG A 8 -33.89 -0.54 16.43
C ARG A 8 -34.85 0.34 17.26
N GLU A 9 -34.34 0.98 18.31
CA GLU A 9 -35.07 1.99 19.10
C GLU A 9 -34.97 3.41 18.51
N ARG A 10 -34.00 3.67 17.62
CA ARG A 10 -33.88 4.98 16.95
C ARG A 10 -34.83 5.12 15.78
N GLN A 11 -35.02 4.05 15.00
CA GLN A 11 -35.96 4.04 13.87
C GLN A 11 -37.40 4.37 14.32
N ARG A 12 -37.89 3.67 15.36
CA ARG A 12 -39.25 3.82 15.93
C ARG A 12 -39.52 5.17 16.60
N LYS A 13 -38.62 6.15 16.50
CA LYS A 13 -38.79 7.50 17.03
C LYS A 13 -38.71 8.59 15.95
N THR A 14 -38.66 8.18 14.69
CA THR A 14 -38.67 9.07 13.51
C THR A 14 -40.02 9.01 12.77
N ASP A 15 -40.70 7.86 12.79
CA ASP A 15 -41.96 7.64 12.09
C ASP A 15 -43.13 8.44 12.71
N ASP A 16 -43.23 8.49 14.05
CA ASP A 16 -44.26 9.21 14.84
C ASP A 16 -44.32 10.74 14.58
N ILE A 17 -43.39 11.31 13.82
CA ILE A 17 -43.31 12.75 13.52
C ILE A 17 -43.97 13.10 12.18
N TYR A 18 -44.21 12.12 11.29
CA TYR A 18 -44.58 12.37 9.89
C TYR A 18 -46.07 12.17 9.52
N GLU A 19 -46.94 11.72 10.43
CA GLU A 19 -48.39 11.61 10.15
C GLU A 19 -49.22 12.87 10.47
N ASN A 20 -48.68 13.84 11.24
CA ASN A 20 -49.46 14.98 11.76
C ASN A 20 -49.38 16.26 10.89
N ALA A 21 -49.08 16.13 9.59
CA ALA A 21 -48.83 17.27 8.69
C ALA A 21 -49.94 17.55 7.66
N ASP A 22 -50.69 16.52 7.21
CA ASP A 22 -51.67 16.66 6.11
C ASP A 22 -53.10 17.04 6.55
N ALA A 23 -53.35 17.17 7.86
CA ALA A 23 -54.69 17.44 8.41
C ALA A 23 -55.22 18.87 8.16
N ILE A 24 -54.44 19.80 7.60
CA ILE A 24 -54.82 21.21 7.42
C ILE A 24 -54.58 21.68 5.97
N ARG A 25 -55.17 20.96 4.99
CA ARG A 25 -55.25 21.43 3.60
C ARG A 25 -56.52 21.04 2.82
N GLY A 26 -57.68 21.11 3.49
CA GLY A 26 -58.98 20.95 2.83
C GLY A 26 -60.03 21.90 3.42
N GLY A 27 -60.45 22.92 2.67
CA GLY A 27 -61.55 23.80 3.06
C GLY A 27 -61.46 25.23 2.49
N ILE A 28 -62.55 25.65 1.84
CA ILE A 28 -62.87 27.03 1.43
C ILE A 28 -62.11 27.54 0.19
N THR A 29 -62.64 27.17 -0.98
CA THR A 29 -62.68 28.05 -2.17
C THR A 29 -64.09 28.66 -2.31
N MET A 30 -64.20 29.77 -3.05
CA MET A 30 -65.40 30.62 -3.11
C MET A 30 -66.48 30.07 -4.07
N GLU A 31 -67.72 30.52 -3.85
CA GLU A 31 -68.69 30.79 -4.93
C GLU A 31 -69.22 32.23 -4.76
N ILE A 32 -69.46 32.92 -5.88
CA ILE A 32 -70.01 34.28 -5.96
C ILE A 32 -70.86 34.38 -7.25
N GLU A 33 -72.17 34.59 -7.09
CA GLU A 33 -73.06 35.29 -8.03
C GLU A 33 -74.05 36.07 -7.13
N ASP A 34 -74.24 37.39 -7.17
CA ASP A 34 -74.28 38.41 -8.23
C ASP A 34 -75.64 38.52 -8.96
N LEU A 35 -76.47 39.48 -8.53
CA LEU A 35 -76.99 40.53 -9.41
C LEU A 35 -77.70 41.68 -8.68
N ASN A 36 -77.71 42.86 -9.30
CA ASN A 36 -78.48 44.03 -8.88
C ASN A 36 -79.87 44.06 -9.55
N THR A 37 -80.89 44.60 -8.87
CA THR A 37 -81.88 45.48 -9.53
C THR A 37 -82.57 46.44 -8.55
N MET A 38 -83.44 47.33 -9.05
CA MET A 38 -83.69 48.64 -8.45
C MET A 38 -85.16 49.08 -8.63
N ARG A 39 -85.64 49.92 -7.69
CA ARG A 39 -86.46 51.14 -7.94
C ARG A 39 -88.01 51.11 -7.81
N ILE A 40 -88.51 52.27 -7.36
CA ILE A 40 -89.87 52.87 -7.45
C ILE A 40 -90.88 52.56 -6.32
N GLN A 41 -91.62 53.63 -6.00
CA GLN A 41 -92.54 53.90 -4.89
C GLN A 41 -94.01 53.72 -5.36
N PRO A 42 -95.05 53.82 -4.50
CA PRO A 42 -95.63 55.16 -4.22
C PRO A 42 -96.21 55.35 -2.79
N THR A 43 -96.78 56.54 -2.58
CA THR A 43 -97.50 57.07 -1.40
C THR A 43 -98.99 56.60 -1.37
N GLU A 44 -99.87 56.86 -0.39
CA GLU A 44 -100.14 58.07 0.44
C GLU A 44 -100.73 57.81 1.86
N HIS A 45 -100.94 58.94 2.56
CA HIS A 45 -101.59 59.29 3.84
C HIS A 45 -102.94 58.60 4.19
N THR A 46 -103.59 58.78 5.36
CA THR A 46 -103.56 59.82 6.44
C THR A 46 -103.59 59.18 7.85
N GLY A 47 -102.93 59.70 8.89
CA GLY A 47 -103.33 60.87 9.70
C GLY A 47 -103.85 60.40 11.08
N SER A 48 -103.67 61.06 12.23
CA SER A 48 -103.06 62.38 12.56
C SER A 48 -102.14 62.17 13.82
N ASP A 49 -101.83 63.05 14.79
CA ASP A 49 -102.24 64.42 15.14
C ASP A 49 -101.15 65.19 15.94
N CYS A 50 -101.54 66.11 16.84
CA CYS A 50 -100.73 67.19 17.40
C CYS A 50 -100.04 66.91 18.75
N VAL A 51 -98.93 67.62 19.03
CA VAL A 51 -98.84 68.68 20.08
C VAL A 51 -97.54 69.51 19.92
N LYS A 52 -97.42 70.63 20.62
CA LYS A 52 -96.64 71.83 20.25
C LYS A 52 -95.30 72.04 21.01
N ILE A 53 -94.26 72.51 20.28
CA ILE A 53 -93.38 73.69 20.58
C ILE A 53 -92.60 73.64 21.94
N ARG A 54 -91.25 73.79 22.00
CA ARG A 54 -90.51 75.09 21.93
C ARG A 54 -88.97 74.95 21.94
N SER A 55 -88.29 75.82 21.16
CA SER A 55 -86.99 76.49 21.42
C SER A 55 -85.83 75.78 22.15
N SER A 56 -84.68 75.63 21.47
CA SER A 56 -83.46 76.41 21.83
C SER A 56 -82.43 76.48 20.68
N ARG A 57 -81.67 77.58 20.58
CA ARG A 57 -80.50 77.68 19.67
C ARG A 57 -79.26 76.97 20.23
N SER A 58 -79.21 76.77 21.56
CA SER A 58 -78.09 76.09 22.24
C SER A 58 -78.03 74.60 21.88
N ALA A 59 -79.16 73.90 21.86
CA ALA A 59 -79.22 72.48 21.51
C ALA A 59 -78.64 72.18 20.11
N VAL A 60 -78.84 73.07 19.14
CA VAL A 60 -78.27 72.93 17.78
C VAL A 60 -76.74 73.08 17.81
N VAL A 61 -76.20 74.04 18.57
CA VAL A 61 -74.74 74.22 18.71
C VAL A 61 -74.12 73.03 19.43
N CYS A 62 -74.75 72.52 20.50
CA CYS A 62 -74.31 71.31 21.19
C CYS A 62 -74.39 70.07 20.31
N LEU A 63 -75.44 69.92 19.48
CA LEU A 63 -75.54 68.82 18.50
C LEU A 63 -74.46 68.92 17.42
N VAL A 64 -74.17 70.11 16.89
CA VAL A 64 -73.07 70.30 15.92
C VAL A 64 -71.72 69.99 16.56
N LEU A 65 -71.46 70.45 17.79
CA LEU A 65 -70.23 70.11 18.52
C LEU A 65 -70.12 68.61 18.83
N LEU A 66 -71.20 67.96 19.23
CA LEU A 66 -71.23 66.50 19.40
C LEU A 66 -71.00 65.76 18.08
N CYS A 67 -71.61 66.20 16.97
CA CYS A 67 -71.36 65.62 15.65
C CYS A 67 -69.90 65.83 15.22
N VAL A 68 -69.30 66.99 15.47
CA VAL A 68 -67.87 67.24 15.18
C VAL A 68 -66.97 66.37 16.05
N LEU A 69 -67.26 66.21 17.35
CA LEU A 69 -66.50 65.34 18.26
C LEU A 69 -66.65 63.85 17.91
N LEU A 70 -67.84 63.42 17.47
CA LEU A 70 -68.06 62.06 16.97
C LEU A 70 -67.36 61.84 15.62
N LEU A 71 -67.37 62.83 14.72
CA LEU A 71 -66.65 62.77 13.44
C LEU A 71 -65.13 62.72 13.67
N THR A 72 -64.56 63.53 14.57
CA THR A 72 -63.12 63.44 14.87
C THR A 72 -62.77 62.13 15.58
N ALA A 73 -63.60 61.62 16.48
CA ALA A 73 -63.42 60.31 17.08
C ALA A 73 -63.45 59.17 16.03
N VAL A 74 -64.41 59.20 15.09
CA VAL A 74 -64.50 58.24 13.98
C VAL A 74 -63.29 58.36 13.05
N ILE A 75 -62.85 59.57 12.70
CA ILE A 75 -61.67 59.79 11.85
C ILE A 75 -60.41 59.24 12.54
N VAL A 76 -60.20 59.53 13.83
CA VAL A 76 -59.07 58.99 14.60
C VAL A 76 -59.13 57.47 14.67
N LEU A 77 -60.31 56.88 14.87
CA LEU A 77 -60.49 55.43 14.94
C LEU A 77 -60.29 54.76 13.57
N CYS A 78 -60.71 55.39 12.46
CA CYS A 78 -60.40 54.95 11.10
C CYS A 78 -58.90 55.00 10.80
N VAL A 79 -58.19 56.06 11.20
CA VAL A 79 -56.72 56.16 11.06
C VAL A 79 -56.02 55.09 11.90
N GLN A 80 -56.49 54.85 13.12
CA GLN A 80 -55.97 53.81 14.01
C GLN A 80 -56.20 52.40 13.43
N VAL A 81 -57.36 52.14 12.81
CA VAL A 81 -57.62 50.86 12.12
C VAL A 81 -56.75 50.72 10.87
N PHE A 82 -56.62 51.76 10.05
CA PHE A 82 -55.82 51.75 8.82
C PHE A 82 -54.33 51.48 9.10
N THR A 83 -53.73 52.19 10.06
CA THR A 83 -52.34 51.99 10.46
C THR A 83 -52.06 50.60 11.05
N ASN A 84 -53.02 50.01 11.77
CA ASN A 84 -52.92 48.61 12.23
C ASN A 84 -53.02 47.61 11.07
N ILE A 85 -53.85 47.87 10.06
CA ILE A 85 -53.94 47.04 8.85
C ILE A 85 -52.63 47.10 8.05
N ASP A 86 -52.07 48.28 7.81
CA ASP A 86 -50.78 48.44 7.12
C ASP A 86 -49.63 47.76 7.88
N LEU A 87 -49.60 47.89 9.22
CA LEU A 87 -48.63 47.20 10.07
C LEU A 87 -48.77 45.68 9.97
N PHE A 88 -50.01 45.16 9.91
CA PHE A 88 -50.26 43.72 9.76
C PHE A 88 -49.84 43.22 8.37
N GLN A 89 -50.17 43.94 7.29
CA GLN A 89 -49.72 43.62 5.94
C GLN A 89 -48.18 43.65 5.82
N THR A 90 -47.52 44.63 6.44
CA THR A 90 -46.07 44.76 6.43
C THR A 90 -45.39 43.59 7.15
N LYS A 91 -45.90 43.20 8.33
CA LYS A 91 -45.44 41.99 9.04
C LYS A 91 -45.69 40.73 8.22
N GLY A 92 -46.85 40.61 7.58
CA GLY A 92 -47.20 39.48 6.70
C GLY A 92 -46.24 39.32 5.52
N LYS A 93 -45.83 40.43 4.89
CA LYS A 93 -44.81 40.43 3.81
C LYS A 93 -43.45 39.98 4.34
N ASN A 94 -42.96 40.55 5.44
CA ASN A 94 -41.68 40.18 6.02
C ASN A 94 -41.61 38.69 6.40
N ILE A 95 -42.66 38.15 7.04
CA ILE A 95 -42.76 36.72 7.40
C ILE A 95 -42.81 35.83 6.14
N MET A 96 -43.45 36.29 5.06
CA MET A 96 -43.48 35.57 3.78
C MET A 96 -42.09 35.51 3.12
N GLU A 97 -41.32 36.59 3.21
CA GLU A 97 -39.96 36.68 2.68
C GLU A 97 -38.97 35.84 3.50
N GLU A 98 -39.00 35.93 4.83
CA GLU A 98 -38.26 35.05 5.74
C GLU A 98 -38.57 33.57 5.46
N ARG A 99 -39.85 33.22 5.28
CA ARG A 99 -40.27 31.86 4.89
C ARG A 99 -39.69 31.43 3.55
N HIS A 100 -39.64 32.32 2.56
CA HIS A 100 -39.06 32.00 1.25
C HIS A 100 -37.54 31.80 1.30
N GLN A 101 -36.82 32.62 2.08
CA GLN A 101 -35.40 32.45 2.35
C GLN A 101 -35.12 31.11 3.07
N LEU A 102 -35.92 30.76 4.08
CA LEU A 102 -35.81 29.47 4.80
C LEU A 102 -36.11 28.27 3.91
N LEU A 103 -37.12 28.34 3.04
CA LEU A 103 -37.43 27.29 2.06
C LEU A 103 -36.27 27.06 1.09
N THR A 104 -35.69 28.14 0.53
CA THR A 104 -34.52 28.06 -0.34
C THR A 104 -33.31 27.48 0.40
N ARG A 105 -33.05 27.90 1.64
CA ARG A 105 -31.96 27.35 2.46
C ARG A 105 -32.13 25.84 2.73
N ASN A 106 -33.35 25.41 3.06
CA ASN A 106 -33.65 23.99 3.29
C ASN A 106 -33.51 23.15 2.00
N LYS A 107 -33.85 23.71 0.82
CA LYS A 107 -33.59 23.06 -0.47
C LYS A 107 -32.09 22.85 -0.70
N ASN A 108 -31.28 23.89 -0.55
CA ASN A 108 -29.83 23.78 -0.73
C ASN A 108 -29.19 22.77 0.25
N LEU A 109 -29.59 22.79 1.53
CA LEU A 109 -29.13 21.80 2.54
C LEU A 109 -29.56 20.36 2.20
N THR A 110 -30.69 20.18 1.52
CA THR A 110 -31.14 18.86 1.03
C THR A 110 -30.26 18.39 -0.13
N GLU A 111 -29.90 19.28 -1.06
CA GLU A 111 -29.01 18.96 -2.17
C GLU A 111 -27.57 18.67 -1.70
N GLU A 112 -27.06 19.44 -0.74
CA GLU A 112 -25.77 19.18 -0.08
C GLU A 112 -25.76 17.82 0.64
N ARG A 113 -26.84 17.49 1.39
CA ARG A 113 -27.03 16.19 2.04
C ARG A 113 -26.94 15.05 1.03
N ASP A 114 -27.64 15.16 -0.10
CA ASP A 114 -27.74 14.08 -1.08
C ASP A 114 -26.44 13.89 -1.88
N GLN A 115 -25.70 14.97 -2.16
CA GLN A 115 -24.32 14.90 -2.67
C GLN A 115 -23.37 14.20 -1.69
N LEU A 116 -23.44 14.54 -0.39
CA LEU A 116 -22.64 13.88 0.66
C LEU A 116 -23.02 12.40 0.79
N LEU A 117 -24.31 12.05 0.70
CA LEU A 117 -24.79 10.68 0.80
C LEU A 117 -24.32 9.84 -0.39
N SER A 118 -24.34 10.37 -1.61
CA SER A 118 -23.74 9.74 -2.80
C SER A 118 -22.22 9.58 -2.69
N LYS A 119 -21.52 10.51 -2.04
CA LYS A 119 -20.07 10.39 -1.80
C LYS A 119 -19.75 9.30 -0.78
N ILE A 120 -20.59 9.15 0.25
CA ILE A 120 -20.47 8.10 1.27
C ILE A 120 -20.73 6.71 0.68
N THR A 121 -21.71 6.54 -0.22
CA THR A 121 -21.95 5.23 -0.87
C THR A 121 -20.79 4.82 -1.77
N SER A 122 -20.23 5.75 -2.56
CA SER A 122 -19.01 5.49 -3.36
C SER A 122 -17.85 5.03 -2.47
N LEU A 123 -17.53 5.79 -1.43
CA LEU A 123 -16.42 5.48 -0.52
C LEU A 123 -16.62 4.17 0.26
N SER A 124 -17.88 3.74 0.49
CA SER A 124 -18.13 2.39 1.03
C SER A 124 -17.78 1.31 0.00
N GLY A 125 -18.13 1.49 -1.27
CA GLY A 125 -17.74 0.58 -2.35
C GLY A 125 -16.23 0.47 -2.50
N ASP A 126 -15.52 1.60 -2.49
CA ASP A 126 -14.05 1.65 -2.56
C ASP A 126 -13.39 0.91 -1.37
N ARG A 127 -13.91 1.13 -0.15
CA ARG A 127 -13.47 0.43 1.07
C ARG A 127 -13.68 -1.08 0.97
N ASP A 128 -14.84 -1.51 0.50
CA ASP A 128 -15.22 -2.93 0.48
C ASP A 128 -14.47 -3.69 -0.64
N TRP A 129 -14.16 -3.01 -1.75
CA TRP A 129 -13.21 -3.50 -2.77
C TRP A 129 -11.78 -3.62 -2.24
N LEU A 130 -11.27 -2.59 -1.55
CA LEU A 130 -9.94 -2.61 -0.90
C LEU A 130 -9.84 -3.74 0.14
N LEU A 131 -10.89 -3.96 0.93
CA LEU A 131 -10.96 -5.04 1.90
C LEU A 131 -10.85 -6.42 1.23
N ASN A 132 -11.61 -6.65 0.15
CA ASN A 132 -11.53 -7.90 -0.61
C ASN A 132 -10.13 -8.11 -1.24
N LYS A 133 -9.52 -7.04 -1.77
CA LYS A 133 -8.16 -7.10 -2.32
C LYS A 133 -7.12 -7.45 -1.24
N ASN A 134 -7.24 -6.88 -0.04
CA ASN A 134 -6.35 -7.18 1.09
C ASN A 134 -6.53 -8.62 1.61
N ILE A 135 -7.74 -9.17 1.59
CA ILE A 135 -7.99 -10.58 1.91
C ILE A 135 -7.28 -11.48 0.90
N ASN A 136 -7.42 -11.22 -0.40
CA ASN A 136 -6.76 -11.99 -1.45
C ASN A 136 -5.22 -11.94 -1.33
N LEU A 137 -4.65 -10.76 -1.12
CA LEU A 137 -3.20 -10.58 -0.91
C LEU A 137 -2.69 -11.28 0.36
N THR A 138 -3.52 -11.40 1.40
CA THR A 138 -3.18 -12.20 2.60
C THR A 138 -3.11 -13.69 2.25
N ASN A 139 -4.09 -14.21 1.52
CA ASN A 139 -4.10 -15.62 1.10
C ASN A 139 -2.88 -15.97 0.21
N GLU A 140 -2.57 -15.12 -0.77
CA GLU A 140 -1.39 -15.28 -1.65
C GLU A 140 -0.08 -15.27 -0.85
N LYS A 141 0.04 -14.37 0.14
CA LYS A 141 1.18 -14.31 1.04
C LYS A 141 1.32 -15.59 1.87
N ASP A 142 0.23 -16.10 2.45
CA ASP A 142 0.27 -17.28 3.31
C ASP A 142 0.58 -18.56 2.49
N GLU A 143 0.14 -18.65 1.23
CA GLU A 143 0.56 -19.70 0.30
C GLU A 143 2.06 -19.61 -0.03
N LEU A 144 2.60 -18.41 -0.25
CA LEU A 144 4.03 -18.19 -0.48
C LEU A 144 4.89 -18.52 0.75
N ILE A 145 4.41 -18.22 1.96
CA ILE A 145 5.06 -18.64 3.22
C ILE A 145 5.12 -20.18 3.29
N SER A 146 4.00 -20.87 3.05
CA SER A 146 3.96 -22.33 3.07
C SER A 146 4.91 -22.98 2.06
N LYS A 147 5.02 -22.41 0.84
CA LYS A 147 5.99 -22.83 -0.18
C LYS A 147 7.43 -22.61 0.28
N ASN A 148 7.73 -21.45 0.87
CA ASN A 148 9.06 -21.12 1.39
C ASN A 148 9.49 -22.05 2.54
N ASP A 149 8.57 -22.36 3.47
CA ASP A 149 8.82 -23.32 4.57
C ASP A 149 9.10 -24.74 4.06
N ASN A 150 8.51 -25.13 2.92
CA ASN A 150 8.82 -26.40 2.27
C ASN A 150 10.20 -26.38 1.59
N LEU A 151 10.55 -25.30 0.88
CA LEU A 151 11.87 -25.13 0.26
C LEU A 151 13.00 -25.09 1.32
N ILE A 152 12.76 -24.47 2.48
CA ILE A 152 13.65 -24.51 3.65
C ILE A 152 13.93 -25.96 4.08
N LYS A 153 12.88 -26.78 4.25
CA LYS A 153 13.04 -28.20 4.63
C LYS A 153 13.78 -29.02 3.57
N GLN A 154 13.51 -28.76 2.28
CA GLN A 154 14.20 -29.44 1.18
C GLN A 154 15.70 -29.08 1.13
N ARG A 155 16.04 -27.80 1.33
CA ARG A 155 17.43 -27.34 1.48
C ARG A 155 18.11 -28.00 2.68
N ASP A 156 17.45 -28.04 3.83
CA ASP A 156 18.04 -28.55 5.06
C ASP A 156 18.24 -30.07 5.02
N GLN A 157 17.32 -30.81 4.39
CA GLN A 157 17.47 -32.22 4.05
C GLN A 157 18.66 -32.45 3.10
N LEU A 158 18.75 -31.69 1.99
CA LEU A 158 19.86 -31.82 1.04
C LEU A 158 21.21 -31.47 1.68
N ASN A 159 21.26 -30.47 2.56
CA ASN A 159 22.46 -30.14 3.32
C ASN A 159 22.87 -31.27 4.27
N GLN A 160 21.91 -31.97 4.88
CA GLN A 160 22.21 -33.16 5.69
C GLN A 160 22.78 -34.29 4.81
N GLU A 161 22.16 -34.59 3.66
CA GLU A 161 22.64 -35.60 2.71
C GLU A 161 24.05 -35.28 2.18
N ILE A 162 24.34 -34.00 1.88
CA ILE A 162 25.68 -33.54 1.50
C ILE A 162 26.68 -33.75 2.66
N ASN A 163 26.32 -33.40 3.89
CA ASN A 163 27.19 -33.63 5.05
C ASN A 163 27.45 -35.12 5.30
N GLU A 164 26.44 -35.98 5.12
CA GLU A 164 26.59 -37.44 5.23
C GLU A 164 27.51 -37.99 4.12
N MET A 165 27.40 -37.49 2.89
CA MET A 165 28.32 -37.83 1.79
C MET A 165 29.76 -37.34 2.04
N VAL A 166 29.95 -36.10 2.49
CA VAL A 166 31.27 -35.51 2.78
C VAL A 166 31.96 -36.23 3.94
N ASN A 167 31.22 -36.56 5.01
CA ASN A 167 31.73 -37.39 6.11
C ASN A 167 32.12 -38.79 5.63
N SER A 168 31.29 -39.41 4.77
CA SER A 168 31.61 -40.72 4.17
C SER A 168 32.83 -40.67 3.25
N LEU A 169 33.12 -39.53 2.62
CA LEU A 169 34.33 -39.36 1.81
C LEU A 169 35.58 -39.09 2.65
N HIS A 170 35.44 -38.62 3.89
CA HIS A 170 36.55 -38.37 4.81
C HIS A 170 37.27 -39.64 5.28
N GLU A 171 36.67 -40.83 5.06
CA GLU A 171 37.35 -42.13 5.23
C GLU A 171 38.18 -42.55 3.99
N ILE A 172 38.14 -41.80 2.89
CA ILE A 172 38.92 -42.12 1.68
C ILE A 172 40.34 -41.54 1.76
N ASP A 173 41.24 -42.37 2.31
CA ASP A 173 42.67 -42.42 1.96
C ASP A 173 43.42 -41.06 1.95
N GLY A 174 43.15 -40.22 2.95
CA GLY A 174 43.90 -39.00 3.23
C GLY A 174 43.55 -37.76 2.39
N TRP A 175 42.43 -37.77 1.66
CA TRP A 175 41.96 -36.58 0.95
C TRP A 175 41.29 -35.56 1.90
N ILE A 176 41.63 -34.29 1.76
CA ILE A 176 41.09 -33.15 2.51
C ILE A 176 40.12 -32.38 1.61
N TYR A 177 38.92 -32.08 2.11
CA TYR A 177 37.95 -31.22 1.42
C TYR A 177 38.25 -29.74 1.67
N HIS A 178 38.26 -28.92 0.62
CA HIS A 178 38.26 -27.46 0.76
C HIS A 178 37.49 -26.80 -0.40
N GLU A 179 36.62 -25.85 -0.06
CA GLU A 179 35.68 -25.15 -0.94
C GLU A 179 34.89 -26.04 -1.92
N PHE A 180 35.43 -26.34 -3.09
CA PHE A 180 34.78 -27.14 -4.14
C PHE A 180 35.67 -28.25 -4.73
N SER A 181 36.81 -28.55 -4.08
CA SER A 181 37.77 -29.56 -4.52
C SER A 181 38.23 -30.45 -3.36
N TYR A 182 38.67 -31.67 -3.69
CA TYR A 182 39.40 -32.54 -2.78
C TYR A 182 40.89 -32.46 -3.09
N TYR A 183 41.70 -32.38 -2.04
CA TYR A 183 43.15 -32.20 -2.11
C TYR A 183 43.86 -33.32 -1.36
N TYR A 184 44.96 -33.84 -1.89
CA TYR A 184 45.78 -34.85 -1.22
C TYR A 184 47.24 -34.41 -1.24
N ILE A 185 47.86 -34.26 -0.07
CA ILE A 185 49.31 -34.05 0.05
C ILE A 185 50.02 -35.36 0.38
N SER A 186 51.13 -35.62 -0.32
CA SER A 186 51.88 -36.86 -0.13
C SER A 186 52.64 -36.94 1.20
N SER A 187 52.67 -38.15 1.75
CA SER A 187 53.57 -38.52 2.86
C SER A 187 54.98 -38.91 2.39
N GLY A 188 55.11 -39.36 1.13
CA GLY A 188 56.37 -39.75 0.48
C GLY A 188 56.77 -38.83 -0.68
N TRP A 189 57.85 -39.20 -1.36
CA TRP A 189 58.50 -38.41 -2.42
C TRP A 189 58.49 -39.12 -3.78
N LYS A 190 58.35 -38.37 -4.87
CA LYS A 190 58.27 -38.86 -6.27
C LYS A 190 58.82 -37.84 -7.27
N SER A 191 59.21 -38.30 -8.46
CA SER A 191 59.41 -37.42 -9.61
C SER A 191 58.08 -36.73 -10.01
N TRP A 192 58.14 -35.61 -10.72
CA TRP A 192 56.93 -34.87 -11.14
C TRP A 192 56.00 -35.78 -11.96
N THR A 193 56.56 -36.53 -12.92
CA THR A 193 55.84 -37.48 -13.79
C THR A 193 55.18 -38.64 -13.03
N GLU A 194 55.83 -39.16 -11.98
CA GLU A 194 55.21 -40.19 -11.13
C GLU A 194 54.16 -39.61 -10.18
N SER A 195 54.35 -38.37 -9.72
CA SER A 195 53.41 -37.64 -8.88
C SER A 195 52.12 -37.38 -9.66
N ARG A 196 52.25 -36.86 -10.89
CA ARG A 196 51.13 -36.68 -11.82
C ARG A 196 50.36 -37.98 -12.05
N ARG A 197 51.08 -39.07 -12.36
CA ARG A 197 50.46 -40.39 -12.53
C ARG A 197 49.69 -40.84 -11.29
N TYR A 198 50.25 -40.66 -10.10
CA TYR A 198 49.56 -41.01 -8.85
C TYR A 198 48.24 -40.22 -8.67
N CYS A 199 48.19 -38.95 -9.08
CA CYS A 199 46.96 -38.17 -9.05
C CYS A 199 45.94 -38.63 -10.10
N THR A 200 46.38 -38.85 -11.35
CA THR A 200 45.50 -39.34 -12.43
C THR A 200 44.93 -40.72 -12.16
N ASP A 201 45.72 -41.63 -11.56
CA ASP A 201 45.28 -42.97 -11.17
C ASP A 201 44.21 -42.94 -10.06
N ARG A 202 44.04 -41.81 -9.35
CA ARG A 202 43.01 -41.55 -8.33
C ARG A 202 41.84 -40.70 -8.85
N GLY A 203 41.86 -40.35 -10.14
CA GLY A 203 40.85 -39.52 -10.79
C GLY A 203 40.88 -38.05 -10.36
N GLY A 204 42.08 -37.50 -10.16
CA GLY A 204 42.37 -36.07 -10.12
C GLY A 204 43.58 -35.76 -11.02
N ASP A 205 44.29 -34.66 -10.79
CA ASP A 205 45.62 -34.41 -11.37
C ASP A 205 46.51 -33.70 -10.33
N LEU A 206 47.74 -33.28 -10.68
CA LEU A 206 48.50 -32.35 -9.83
C LEU A 206 47.78 -31.00 -9.74
N ILE A 207 47.83 -30.38 -8.56
CA ILE A 207 47.09 -29.14 -8.28
C ILE A 207 47.40 -28.00 -9.27
N ILE A 208 46.33 -27.38 -9.79
CA ILE A 208 46.36 -26.08 -10.46
C ILE A 208 46.16 -25.01 -9.38
N ILE A 209 46.82 -23.86 -9.47
CA ILE A 209 46.66 -22.76 -8.49
C ILE A 209 46.11 -21.55 -9.24
N ASP A 210 44.79 -21.40 -9.22
CA ASP A 210 44.05 -20.40 -9.99
C ASP A 210 44.08 -19.00 -9.33
N ASN A 211 44.24 -18.95 -8.01
CA ASN A 211 44.05 -17.74 -7.22
C ASN A 211 44.96 -17.68 -5.97
N ARG A 212 44.82 -16.61 -5.18
CA ARG A 212 45.71 -16.33 -4.03
C ARG A 212 45.27 -17.10 -2.79
N GLU A 213 43.98 -17.27 -2.63
CA GLU A 213 43.34 -17.95 -1.52
C GLU A 213 43.73 -19.44 -1.53
N GLU A 214 43.76 -20.04 -2.72
CA GLU A 214 44.32 -21.37 -2.99
C GLU A 214 45.84 -21.44 -2.79
N GLN A 215 46.60 -20.43 -3.22
CA GLN A 215 48.04 -20.35 -2.94
C GLN A 215 48.35 -20.29 -1.43
N GLU A 216 47.54 -19.57 -0.65
CA GLU A 216 47.65 -19.52 0.81
C GLU A 216 47.23 -20.85 1.45
N PHE A 217 46.19 -21.51 0.93
CA PHE A 217 45.79 -22.87 1.34
C PHE A 217 46.87 -23.92 1.08
N VAL A 218 47.52 -23.90 -0.10
CA VAL A 218 48.66 -24.76 -0.45
C VAL A 218 49.84 -24.56 0.51
N ASN A 219 50.18 -23.32 0.82
CA ASN A 219 51.27 -23.00 1.75
C ASN A 219 50.97 -23.46 3.19
N ASN A 220 49.70 -23.44 3.60
CA ASN A 220 49.27 -23.99 4.88
C ASN A 220 49.28 -25.53 4.88
N MET A 221 48.74 -26.18 3.82
CA MET A 221 48.69 -27.64 3.70
C MET A 221 50.09 -28.26 3.59
N SER A 222 51.04 -27.60 2.93
CA SER A 222 52.40 -28.11 2.77
C SER A 222 53.14 -28.26 4.11
N GLY A 223 52.72 -27.55 5.15
CA GLY A 223 53.45 -27.46 6.42
C GLY A 223 54.84 -26.84 6.27
N GLY A 224 55.04 -26.05 5.20
CA GLY A 224 56.35 -25.52 4.82
C GLY A 224 57.25 -26.48 4.03
N ALA A 225 56.71 -27.58 3.50
CA ALA A 225 57.45 -28.54 2.68
C ALA A 225 57.41 -28.19 1.18
N ASP A 226 58.50 -28.52 0.49
CA ASP A 226 58.63 -28.44 -0.97
C ASP A 226 57.71 -29.45 -1.67
N VAL A 227 56.76 -28.97 -2.47
CA VAL A 227 55.73 -29.79 -3.15
C VAL A 227 55.64 -29.52 -4.64
N TRP A 228 55.64 -30.57 -5.46
CA TRP A 228 55.28 -30.49 -6.88
C TRP A 228 53.84 -29.99 -7.06
N ILE A 229 53.68 -29.03 -7.97
CA ILE A 229 52.40 -28.49 -8.45
C ILE A 229 52.20 -28.84 -9.93
N GLY A 230 51.00 -28.66 -10.46
CA GLY A 230 50.61 -29.07 -11.80
C GLY A 230 51.13 -28.20 -12.95
N LEU A 231 52.33 -27.64 -12.86
CA LEU A 231 52.85 -26.64 -13.79
C LEU A 231 54.21 -27.09 -14.39
N THR A 232 54.35 -27.01 -15.71
CA THR A 232 55.55 -27.46 -16.46
C THR A 232 55.68 -26.71 -17.80
N ASP A 233 56.91 -26.50 -18.28
CA ASP A 233 57.21 -25.95 -19.62
C ASP A 233 57.92 -26.98 -20.54
N ILE A 234 57.96 -28.26 -20.17
CA ILE A 234 58.71 -29.35 -20.84
C ILE A 234 58.44 -29.55 -22.35
N ASP A 235 57.33 -29.00 -22.87
CA ASP A 235 57.01 -28.97 -24.30
C ASP A 235 57.75 -27.85 -25.07
N GLU A 236 57.92 -26.68 -24.43
CA GLU A 236 58.31 -25.40 -25.03
C GLU A 236 58.91 -24.51 -23.92
N GLU A 237 60.24 -24.39 -23.88
CA GLU A 237 61.02 -23.53 -22.97
C GLU A 237 60.35 -22.16 -22.71
N ASP A 238 60.40 -21.70 -21.46
CA ASP A 238 59.80 -20.43 -20.98
C ASP A 238 58.26 -20.39 -21.09
N THR A 239 57.62 -21.43 -21.64
CA THR A 239 56.18 -21.48 -21.93
C THR A 239 55.44 -22.44 -21.01
N TRP A 240 55.36 -22.02 -19.75
CA TRP A 240 54.70 -22.74 -18.67
C TRP A 240 53.20 -23.00 -18.94
N LYS A 241 52.80 -24.25 -18.75
CA LYS A 241 51.42 -24.75 -18.88
C LYS A 241 51.02 -25.51 -17.62
N TRP A 242 49.74 -25.42 -17.30
CA TRP A 242 49.11 -26.26 -16.30
C TRP A 242 48.83 -27.67 -16.86
N VAL A 243 48.55 -28.64 -15.98
CA VAL A 243 48.27 -30.03 -16.35
C VAL A 243 47.02 -30.21 -17.22
N ASP A 244 46.06 -29.30 -17.18
CA ASP A 244 44.90 -29.26 -18.09
C ASP A 244 45.26 -28.81 -19.53
N GLY A 245 46.46 -28.26 -19.72
CA GLY A 245 46.96 -27.72 -20.99
C GLY A 245 46.77 -26.21 -21.17
N SER A 246 46.19 -25.51 -20.19
CA SER A 246 46.10 -24.04 -20.20
C SER A 246 47.49 -23.40 -20.01
N ARG A 247 47.71 -22.20 -20.59
CA ARG A 247 48.96 -21.45 -20.44
C ARG A 247 48.93 -20.60 -19.18
N LEU A 248 50.05 -20.52 -18.47
CA LEU A 248 50.19 -19.64 -17.31
C LEU A 248 50.03 -18.16 -17.73
N THR A 249 49.17 -17.43 -17.02
CA THR A 249 48.91 -15.99 -17.24
C THR A 249 49.62 -15.12 -16.20
N SER A 250 49.66 -15.58 -14.94
CA SER A 250 50.40 -15.00 -13.82
C SER A 250 50.69 -16.09 -12.80
N GLY A 251 51.88 -16.11 -12.21
CA GLY A 251 52.28 -17.12 -11.22
C GLY A 251 52.87 -16.52 -9.95
N PHE A 252 52.90 -17.30 -8.87
CA PHE A 252 53.41 -16.91 -7.57
C PHE A 252 54.90 -17.27 -7.39
N TRP A 253 55.71 -17.00 -8.42
CA TRP A 253 57.15 -17.28 -8.46
C TRP A 253 57.92 -16.59 -7.32
N SER A 254 58.89 -17.31 -6.76
CA SER A 254 59.86 -16.79 -5.79
C SER A 254 60.80 -15.78 -6.47
N PHE A 255 61.49 -14.96 -5.68
CA PHE A 255 62.36 -13.90 -6.21
C PHE A 255 63.56 -14.48 -6.99
N GLY A 256 63.53 -14.31 -8.31
CA GLY A 256 64.55 -14.79 -9.24
C GLY A 256 64.10 -15.93 -10.15
N GLU A 257 62.94 -16.53 -9.88
CA GLU A 257 62.43 -17.71 -10.58
C GLU A 257 61.47 -17.35 -11.73
N PRO A 258 61.31 -18.21 -12.75
CA PRO A 258 62.11 -19.42 -13.01
C PRO A 258 63.52 -19.11 -13.54
N ASN A 259 64.53 -19.93 -13.22
CA ASN A 259 65.94 -19.66 -13.53
C ASN A 259 66.73 -20.82 -14.16
N GLY A 260 66.27 -22.07 -14.03
CA GLY A 260 67.03 -23.27 -14.40
C GLY A 260 67.02 -23.63 -15.89
N HIS A 261 66.20 -22.95 -16.69
CA HIS A 261 66.07 -23.14 -18.14
C HIS A 261 65.79 -24.63 -18.50
N ARG A 262 66.25 -25.10 -19.66
CA ARG A 262 66.26 -26.52 -20.13
C ARG A 262 66.68 -27.58 -19.11
N GLY A 263 67.27 -27.24 -17.97
CA GLY A 263 67.55 -28.20 -16.89
C GLY A 263 66.34 -28.52 -16.01
N GLU A 264 65.42 -27.56 -15.84
CA GLU A 264 64.49 -27.48 -14.72
C GLU A 264 63.07 -27.19 -15.22
N ASN A 265 62.39 -28.18 -15.79
CA ASN A 265 61.16 -27.96 -16.59
C ASN A 265 59.84 -28.19 -15.82
N CYS A 266 59.90 -28.31 -14.48
CA CYS A 266 58.75 -28.63 -13.63
C CYS A 266 58.72 -27.73 -12.41
N ALA A 267 57.56 -27.16 -12.08
CA ALA A 267 57.45 -26.20 -10.99
C ALA A 267 57.10 -26.85 -9.65
N LEU A 268 57.70 -26.31 -8.60
CA LEU A 268 57.55 -26.70 -7.22
C LEU A 268 57.16 -25.49 -6.38
N ASN A 269 56.15 -25.64 -5.53
CA ASN A 269 55.82 -24.63 -4.53
C ASN A 269 56.65 -24.85 -3.25
N ASN A 270 57.32 -23.79 -2.79
CA ASN A 270 58.05 -23.72 -1.53
C ASN A 270 57.55 -22.51 -0.69
N PRO A 271 57.97 -22.33 0.58
CA PRO A 271 57.49 -21.27 1.45
C PRO A 271 57.75 -19.82 0.98
N SER A 272 58.57 -19.62 -0.06
CA SER A 272 58.91 -18.31 -0.64
C SER A 272 58.19 -18.03 -1.97
N GLY A 273 57.42 -19.00 -2.49
CA GLY A 273 56.80 -18.97 -3.81
C GLY A 273 57.13 -20.21 -4.65
N TRP A 274 56.89 -20.14 -5.96
CA TRP A 274 57.25 -21.22 -6.88
C TRP A 274 58.70 -21.12 -7.33
N ALA A 275 59.33 -22.26 -7.58
CA ALA A 275 60.62 -22.39 -8.24
C ALA A 275 60.57 -23.52 -9.26
N ASP A 276 61.34 -23.43 -10.33
CA ASP A 276 61.53 -24.51 -11.29
C ASP A 276 62.60 -25.50 -10.78
N TYR A 277 62.40 -26.80 -11.05
CA TYR A 277 63.32 -27.87 -10.66
C TYR A 277 63.37 -28.98 -11.72
N PRO A 278 64.43 -29.83 -11.75
CA PRO A 278 64.52 -30.95 -12.67
C PRO A 278 63.40 -31.96 -12.35
N CYS A 279 62.54 -32.24 -13.31
CA CYS A 279 61.34 -33.08 -13.16
C CYS A 279 61.59 -34.49 -12.57
N ASN A 280 62.83 -34.99 -12.66
CA ASN A 280 63.25 -36.28 -12.13
C ASN A 280 63.56 -36.28 -10.62
N ASN A 281 63.66 -35.11 -9.98
CA ASN A 281 63.93 -34.99 -8.54
C ASN A 281 62.73 -35.47 -7.70
N ALA A 282 63.02 -36.08 -6.56
CA ALA A 282 61.99 -36.66 -5.69
C ALA A 282 61.52 -35.65 -4.63
N PHE A 283 60.38 -35.00 -4.87
CA PHE A 283 59.72 -34.11 -3.92
C PHE A 283 58.37 -34.69 -3.46
N LYS A 284 57.76 -34.07 -2.45
CA LYS A 284 56.33 -34.30 -2.17
C LYS A 284 55.49 -33.75 -3.31
N TRP A 285 54.20 -34.05 -3.33
CA TRP A 285 53.26 -33.50 -4.32
C TRP A 285 51.88 -33.26 -3.70
N ILE A 286 51.11 -32.39 -4.34
CA ILE A 286 49.69 -32.19 -4.03
C ILE A 286 48.85 -32.57 -5.26
N CYS A 287 47.92 -33.50 -5.06
CA CYS A 287 46.87 -33.79 -6.02
C CYS A 287 45.64 -32.95 -5.73
N GLU A 288 44.92 -32.56 -6.78
CA GLU A 288 43.61 -31.90 -6.71
C GLU A 288 42.57 -32.69 -7.50
N LYS A 289 41.32 -32.63 -7.05
CA LYS A 289 40.16 -33.27 -7.67
C LYS A 289 38.92 -32.40 -7.46
N SER A 290 38.61 -31.60 -8.46
CA SER A 290 37.47 -30.70 -8.46
C SER A 290 36.14 -31.45 -8.47
N ILE A 291 35.18 -31.00 -7.67
CA ILE A 291 33.84 -31.62 -7.54
C ILE A 291 32.91 -31.16 -8.65
N LEU A 292 33.09 -29.91 -9.09
CA LEU A 292 32.44 -29.39 -10.28
C LEU A 292 33.08 -30.05 -11.51
N PRO A 293 32.33 -30.75 -12.39
CA PRO A 293 32.86 -31.08 -13.70
C PRO A 293 33.17 -29.78 -14.43
N THR A 294 34.33 -29.68 -15.08
CA THR A 294 34.88 -28.42 -15.58
C THR A 294 33.93 -27.76 -16.58
N ILE A 295 33.14 -26.77 -16.13
CA ILE A 295 32.22 -26.00 -16.98
C ILE A 295 33.02 -24.92 -17.71
N LEU A 296 33.91 -25.35 -18.60
CA LEU A 296 34.52 -24.47 -19.59
C LEU A 296 33.54 -24.27 -20.78
N PRO A 297 33.49 -23.06 -21.36
CA PRO A 297 32.47 -22.64 -22.33
C PRO A 297 32.71 -23.11 -23.78
#